data_AF-A0A7S0RP29-F1
#
_entry.id   AF-A0A7S0RP29-F1
#
_cell.length_a   1.000
_cell.length_b   1.000
_cell.length_c   1.000
_cell.angle_alpha   90.00
_cell.angle_beta   90.00
_cell.angle_gamma   90.00
#
_symmetry.space_group_name_H-M   'P 1'
#
loop_
_entity.id
_entity.type
_entity.pdbx_description
1 polymer ?
#
loop_
_entity_poly.entity_id
_entity_poly.type
_entity_poly.pdbx_seq_one_letter_code
_entity_poly.pdbx_strand_id
1 'polypeptide(L)'
;VRLWDTRNTSRPLLVSEARTGGGNWRLRWHPTDPHLLLAAAMYNGFALLRSHDSHSRLEVVEEYKGHGSIAYGSDWVPLEGRTDYGHGSGAQGTGQQQQ
;
A
#
# COMPACT_ATOMS: atom_id res chain seq x y z
N VAL A 1 -15.00 -6.25 -2.46
CA VAL A 1 -13.92 -7.15 -2.95
C VAL A 1 -14.47 -8.58 -2.98
N ARG A 2 -14.07 -9.38 -3.97
CA ARG A 2 -14.46 -10.80 -4.08
C ARG A 2 -13.20 -11.65 -4.18
N LEU A 3 -13.10 -12.70 -3.37
CA LEU A 3 -12.05 -13.70 -3.48
C LEU A 3 -12.61 -14.89 -4.27
N TRP A 4 -11.85 -15.39 -5.23
CA TRP A 4 -12.25 -16.48 -6.10
C TRP A 4 -11.31 -17.66 -5.93
N ASP A 5 -11.87 -18.86 -5.94
CA ASP A 5 -11.09 -20.09 -6.09
C ASP A 5 -11.08 -20.46 -7.58
N THR A 6 -9.91 -20.60 -8.19
CA THR A 6 -9.78 -20.93 -9.61
C THR A 6 -10.28 -22.35 -9.94
N ARG A 7 -10.40 -23.22 -8.93
CA ARG A 7 -10.98 -24.57 -9.06
C ARG A 7 -12.51 -24.54 -9.03
N ASN A 8 -13.12 -23.44 -8.62
CA ASN A 8 -14.57 -23.25 -8.60
C ASN A 8 -14.94 -21.80 -8.97
N THR A 9 -15.04 -21.54 -10.26
CA THR A 9 -15.33 -20.21 -10.82
C THR A 9 -16.82 -19.89 -10.93
N SER A 10 -17.71 -20.78 -10.47
CA SER A 10 -19.17 -20.56 -10.52
C SER A 10 -19.64 -19.50 -9.52
N ARG A 11 -18.89 -19.30 -8.44
CA ARG A 11 -19.17 -18.32 -7.39
C ARG A 11 -17.88 -17.90 -6.70
N PRO A 12 -17.83 -16.68 -6.13
CA PRO A 12 -16.71 -16.30 -5.28
C PRO A 12 -16.63 -17.23 -4.06
N LEU A 13 -15.40 -17.53 -3.63
CA LEU A 13 -15.12 -18.20 -2.37
C LEU A 13 -15.61 -17.34 -1.20
N LEU A 14 -15.38 -16.03 -1.30
CA LEU A 14 -15.75 -15.08 -0.27
C LEU A 14 -16.10 -13.70 -0.87
N VAL A 15 -17.08 -13.05 -0.26
CA VAL A 15 -17.49 -11.68 -0.58
C VAL A 15 -17.32 -10.83 0.66
N SER A 16 -16.59 -9.72 0.54
CA SER A 16 -16.45 -8.72 1.59
C SER A 16 -16.61 -7.33 1.00
N GLU A 17 -17.23 -6.43 1.75
CA GLU A 17 -17.52 -5.07 1.30
C GLU A 17 -16.75 -4.04 2.13
N ALA A 18 -16.20 -3.05 1.44
CA ALA A 18 -15.57 -1.88 2.04
C ALA A 18 -15.78 -0.71 1.07
N ARG A 19 -16.15 0.46 1.61
CA ARG A 19 -16.40 1.66 0.80
C ARG A 19 -15.09 2.41 0.60
N THR A 20 -14.49 2.26 -0.59
CA THR A 20 -13.28 3.00 -0.99
C THR A 20 -13.58 4.22 -1.86
N GLY A 21 -14.84 4.71 -1.86
CA GLY A 21 -15.24 5.99 -2.47
C GLY A 21 -15.17 6.07 -4.01
N GLY A 22 -14.84 4.99 -4.72
CA GLY A 22 -14.72 4.98 -6.18
C GLY A 22 -14.50 3.57 -6.74
N GLY A 23 -14.31 3.47 -8.06
CA GLY A 23 -13.99 2.20 -8.72
C GLY A 23 -12.54 1.79 -8.43
N ASN A 24 -12.32 0.61 -7.86
CA ASN A 24 -10.96 0.11 -7.63
C ASN A 24 -10.34 -0.38 -8.93
N TRP A 25 -9.21 0.21 -9.35
CA TRP A 25 -8.47 -0.19 -10.54
C TRP A 25 -7.33 -1.16 -10.23
N ARG A 26 -6.74 -1.05 -9.04
CA ARG A 26 -5.71 -1.97 -8.56
C ARG A 26 -6.01 -2.37 -7.12
N LEU A 27 -5.88 -3.67 -6.86
CA LEU A 27 -5.90 -4.27 -5.52
C LEU A 27 -4.64 -5.11 -5.37
N ARG A 28 -3.92 -4.96 -4.26
CA ARG A 28 -2.64 -5.65 -4.02
C ARG A 28 -2.50 -6.06 -2.55
N TRP A 29 -2.56 -7.37 -2.28
CA TRP A 29 -2.25 -7.91 -0.95
C TRP A 29 -0.80 -7.62 -0.56
N HIS A 30 -0.58 -7.34 0.72
CA HIS A 30 0.76 -7.19 1.27
C HIS A 30 1.53 -8.51 1.11
N PRO A 31 2.83 -8.49 0.77
CA PRO A 31 3.58 -9.72 0.50
C PRO A 31 3.74 -10.65 1.72
N THR A 32 3.68 -10.11 2.94
CA THR A 32 3.90 -10.89 4.18
C THR A 32 2.80 -10.75 5.24
N ASP A 33 1.88 -9.78 5.09
CA ASP A 33 0.74 -9.60 6.01
C ASP A 33 -0.51 -10.02 5.24
N PRO A 34 -1.03 -11.24 5.46
CA PRO A 34 -2.17 -11.74 4.68
C PRO A 34 -3.45 -10.96 4.95
N HIS A 35 -3.49 -10.11 5.98
CA HIS A 35 -4.66 -9.32 6.33
C HIS A 35 -4.63 -7.91 5.77
N LEU A 36 -3.57 -7.51 5.05
CA LEU A 36 -3.41 -6.15 4.58
C LEU A 36 -3.52 -6.06 3.05
N LEU A 37 -4.36 -5.15 2.57
CA LEU A 37 -4.70 -4.99 1.15
C LEU A 37 -4.60 -3.51 0.75
N LEU A 38 -3.80 -3.21 -0.26
CA LEU A 38 -3.70 -1.87 -0.85
C LEU A 38 -4.69 -1.73 -2.02
N ALA A 39 -5.40 -0.60 -2.07
CA ALA A 39 -6.31 -0.25 -3.14
C ALA A 39 -5.94 1.07 -3.80
N ALA A 40 -5.94 1.11 -5.13
CA ALA A 40 -5.98 2.33 -5.93
C ALA A 40 -7.41 2.54 -6.43
N ALA A 41 -8.07 3.57 -5.92
CA ALA A 41 -9.46 3.90 -6.19
C ALA A 41 -9.57 5.11 -7.12
N MET A 42 -10.21 4.91 -8.27
CA MET A 42 -10.47 5.96 -9.25
C MET A 42 -11.16 7.15 -8.56
N TYR A 43 -10.55 8.34 -8.70
CA TYR A 43 -10.98 9.60 -8.08
C TYR A 43 -11.03 9.65 -6.54
N ASN A 44 -10.70 8.58 -5.81
CA ASN A 44 -10.66 8.58 -4.34
C ASN A 44 -9.27 8.22 -3.78
N GLY A 45 -8.21 8.34 -4.60
CA GLY A 45 -6.83 8.14 -4.18
C GLY A 45 -6.51 6.69 -3.83
N PHE A 46 -5.77 6.50 -2.75
CA PHE A 46 -5.35 5.18 -2.27
C PHE A 46 -5.98 4.88 -0.91
N ALA A 47 -6.28 3.62 -0.67
CA ALA A 47 -6.79 3.15 0.61
C ALA A 47 -6.04 1.90 1.05
N LEU A 48 -5.74 1.83 2.35
CA LEU A 48 -5.27 0.63 3.00
C LEU A 48 -6.45 -0.06 3.65
N LEU A 49 -6.66 -1.33 3.33
CA LEU A 49 -7.71 -2.15 3.90
C LEU A 49 -7.14 -3.25 4.76
N ARG A 50 -7.74 -3.49 5.92
CA ARG A 50 -7.45 -4.64 6.77
C ARG A 50 -8.61 -5.63 6.73
N SER A 51 -8.29 -6.89 6.52
CA SER A 51 -9.25 -8.00 6.59
C SER A 51 -9.23 -8.65 7.96
N HIS A 52 -10.39 -9.10 8.43
CA HIS A 52 -10.48 -9.94 9.63
C HIS A 52 -9.96 -11.37 9.34
N ASP A 53 -9.82 -12.20 10.37
CA ASP A 53 -9.22 -13.55 10.29
C ASP A 53 -9.86 -14.45 9.23
N SER A 54 -11.19 -14.36 9.07
CA SER A 54 -11.95 -15.12 8.06
C SER A 54 -11.94 -14.49 6.66
N HIS A 55 -11.35 -13.30 6.51
CA HIS A 55 -11.47 -12.40 5.36
C HIS A 55 -12.90 -11.96 4.99
N SER A 56 -13.93 -12.34 5.78
CA SER A 56 -15.34 -12.04 5.49
C SER A 56 -15.71 -10.58 5.68
N ARG A 57 -14.80 -9.80 6.27
CA ARG A 57 -14.94 -8.38 6.53
C ARG A 57 -13.65 -7.66 6.16
N LEU A 58 -13.81 -6.47 5.58
CA LEU A 58 -12.74 -5.56 5.19
C LEU A 58 -13.06 -4.18 5.75
N GLU A 59 -12.04 -3.54 6.29
CA GLU A 59 -12.14 -2.21 6.88
C GLU A 59 -11.07 -1.32 6.28
N VAL A 60 -11.45 -0.10 5.92
CA VAL A 60 -10.47 0.91 5.54
C VAL A 60 -9.77 1.36 6.81
N VAL A 61 -8.46 1.19 6.87
CA VAL A 61 -7.63 1.56 8.03
C VAL A 61 -6.82 2.84 7.79
N GLU A 62 -6.59 3.21 6.53
CA GLU A 62 -5.92 4.46 6.16
C GLU A 62 -6.32 4.89 4.74
N GLU A 63 -6.32 6.20 4.47
CA GLU A 63 -6.55 6.76 3.13
C GLU A 63 -5.47 7.80 2.78
N TYR A 64 -5.06 7.84 1.50
CA TYR A 64 -4.17 8.86 0.97
C TYR A 64 -4.81 9.52 -0.27
N LYS A 65 -5.08 10.83 -0.16
CA LYS A 65 -5.73 11.66 -1.20
C LYS A 65 -4.89 12.89 -1.57
N GLY A 66 -3.56 12.81 -1.39
CA GLY A 66 -2.65 13.93 -1.58
C GLY A 66 -2.42 14.37 -3.03
N HIS A 67 -3.07 13.74 -4.02
CA HIS A 67 -2.95 14.09 -5.43
C HIS A 67 -4.33 14.34 -6.07
N GLY A 68 -4.40 15.26 -7.02
CA GLY A 68 -5.63 15.57 -7.77
C GLY A 68 -5.91 14.63 -8.96
N SER A 69 -4.94 13.81 -9.34
CA SER A 69 -5.05 12.87 -10.46
C SER A 69 -5.80 11.59 -10.08
N ILE A 70 -6.14 10.77 -11.07
CA ILE A 70 -6.66 9.40 -10.86
C ILE A 70 -5.59 8.48 -10.27
N ALA A 71 -5.96 7.66 -9.28
CA ALA A 71 -5.13 6.59 -8.77
C ALA A 71 -5.38 5.31 -9.57
N TYR A 72 -4.36 4.79 -10.25
CA TYR A 72 -4.49 3.64 -11.15
C TYR A 72 -3.57 2.47 -10.84
N GLY A 73 -2.41 2.72 -10.24
CA GLY A 73 -1.39 1.71 -9.96
C GLY A 73 -0.85 1.87 -8.55
N SER A 74 -0.62 0.74 -7.89
CA SER A 74 -0.02 0.66 -6.56
C SER A 74 0.67 -0.68 -6.39
N ASP A 75 1.77 -0.69 -5.63
CA ASP A 75 2.48 -1.91 -5.25
C ASP A 75 3.21 -1.74 -3.90
N TRP A 76 3.61 -2.86 -3.33
CA TRP A 76 4.41 -2.93 -2.12
C TRP A 76 5.88 -3.06 -2.48
N VAL A 77 6.73 -2.21 -1.89
CA VAL A 77 8.18 -2.27 -2.06
C VAL A 77 8.82 -2.60 -0.72
N PRO A 78 9.54 -3.74 -0.58
CA PRO A 78 10.31 -4.04 0.63
C PRO A 78 11.32 -2.93 0.92
N LEU A 79 11.46 -2.59 2.19
CA LEU A 79 12.54 -1.71 2.65
C LEU A 79 13.81 -2.55 2.89
N GLU A 80 14.30 -3.25 1.86
CA GLU A 80 15.62 -3.88 1.93
C GLU A 80 16.66 -2.90 1.35
N GLY A 81 17.65 -2.54 2.16
CA GLY A 81 18.84 -1.82 1.67
C GLY A 81 18.65 -0.35 1.28
N ARG A 82 17.65 0.38 1.83
CA ARG A 82 17.76 1.85 1.87
C ARG A 82 18.82 2.22 2.91
N THR A 83 20.10 2.09 2.54
CA THR A 83 21.12 3.02 3.01
C THR A 83 20.57 4.41 2.71
N ASP A 84 20.25 5.14 3.78
CA ASP A 84 20.37 6.59 3.85
C ASP A 84 20.59 7.25 2.49
N TYR A 85 19.52 7.84 1.95
CA TYR A 85 19.70 8.91 0.98
C TYR A 85 20.58 9.96 1.66
N GLY A 86 21.85 10.00 1.24
CA GLY A 86 22.88 10.82 1.82
C GLY A 86 22.39 12.23 2.04
N HIS A 87 22.11 12.56 3.31
CA HIS A 87 22.33 13.91 3.76
C HIS A 87 23.86 14.05 3.71
N GLY A 88 24.35 14.77 2.71
CA GLY A 88 25.73 15.26 2.72
C GLY A 88 25.91 16.12 3.97
N SER A 89 26.26 15.50 5.08
CA SER A 89 26.91 16.18 6.19
C SER A 89 28.29 16.52 5.68
N GLY A 90 28.47 17.78 5.25
CA GLY A 90 29.79 18.35 5.02
C GLY A 90 30.63 18.09 6.25
N ALA A 91 31.57 17.15 6.12
CA ALA A 91 32.59 16.93 7.12
C ALA A 91 33.39 18.24 7.25
N GLN A 92 33.28 18.86 8.41
CA GLN A 92 34.17 19.92 8.83
C GLN A 92 35.60 19.37 8.78
N GLY A 93 36.37 19.82 7.80
CA GLY A 93 37.80 19.60 7.74
C GLY A 93 38.47 20.36 8.88
N THR A 94 38.89 19.61 9.89
CA THR A 94 39.87 20.03 10.88
C THR A 94 41.19 20.36 10.17
N GLY A 95 41.64 21.60 10.31
CA GLY A 95 42.98 22.03 9.94
C GLY A 95 43.54 22.94 11.02
N GLN A 96 44.25 22.34 11.99
CA GLN A 96 45.18 23.08 12.85
C GLN A 96 46.54 23.20 12.15
N GLN A 97 47.10 24.42 12.13
CA GLN A 97 48.52 24.77 12.31
C GLN A 97 48.61 26.31 12.31
N GLN A 98 48.78 26.95 13.47
CA GLN A 98 50.07 27.37 14.06
C GLN A 98 50.94 28.24 13.12
N GLN A 99 50.79 29.56 13.18
CA GLN A 99 51.69 30.55 13.82
C GLN A 99 51.31 31.96 13.35
#